data_AF-A0A3B8MJ67-F1
#
_entry.id   AF-A0A3B8MJ67-F1
#
_cell.length_a   1.000
_cell.length_b   1.000
_cell.length_c   1.000
_cell.angle_alpha   90.00
_cell.angle_beta   90.00
_cell.angle_gamma   90.00
#
_symmetry.space_group_name_H-M   'P 1'
#
loop_
_entity.id
_entity.type
_entity.pdbx_description
1 polymer ?
#
loop_
_entity_poly.entity_id
_entity_poly.type
_entity_poly.pdbx_seq_one_letter_code
_entity_poly.pdbx_strand_id
1 'polypeptide(L)'
;MWLGNLGWLLRSDDKLIPTDLDLDRDTRLSPSPIPAEEIGLHLDALFTTHEHGNHFSGPTTRILVDSSSCQFIVPANCVARAHEFGIPDNRLTVAIPDHQPQG
;
A
#
# COMPACT_ATOMS: atom_id res chain seq x y z
N MET A 1 0.95 -9.82 11.18
CA MET A 1 -0.48 -9.83 11.55
C MET A 1 -1.31 -9.73 10.27
N TRP A 2 -2.42 -10.46 10.15
CA TRP A 2 -3.30 -10.37 8.99
C TRP A 2 -4.40 -9.32 9.22
N LEU A 3 -4.65 -8.46 8.23
CA LEU A 3 -5.64 -7.36 8.29
C LEU A 3 -6.88 -7.61 7.40
N GLY A 4 -6.99 -8.81 6.82
CA GLY A 4 -8.05 -9.19 5.88
C GLY A 4 -7.61 -9.12 4.41
N ASN A 5 -8.30 -9.88 3.56
CA ASN A 5 -7.91 -10.11 2.17
C ASN A 5 -6.43 -10.56 2.08
N LEU A 6 -5.58 -9.79 1.42
CA LEU A 6 -4.15 -10.04 1.26
C LEU A 6 -3.29 -9.05 2.06
N GLY A 7 -3.94 -8.26 2.92
CA GLY A 7 -3.31 -7.31 3.82
C GLY A 7 -2.52 -8.01 4.93
N TRP A 8 -1.20 -7.89 4.90
CA TRP A 8 -0.34 -8.35 5.98
C TRP A 8 0.43 -7.17 6.57
N LEU A 9 0.57 -7.17 7.89
CA LEU A 9 1.39 -6.24 8.65
C LEU A 9 2.63 -6.97 9.17
N LEU A 10 3.81 -6.53 8.73
CA LEU A 10 5.10 -7.07 9.14
C LEU A 10 5.78 -6.05 10.06
N ARG A 11 6.39 -6.51 11.14
CA ARG A 11 7.18 -5.67 12.04
C ARG A 11 8.58 -6.24 12.16
N SER A 12 9.58 -5.39 11.98
CA SER A 12 10.99 -5.69 12.25
C SER A 12 11.57 -4.52 13.02
N ASP A 13 12.00 -4.75 14.27
CA ASP A 13 12.48 -3.70 15.16
C ASP A 13 11.48 -2.52 15.30
N ASP A 14 11.91 -1.32 14.91
CA ASP A 14 11.11 -0.09 14.87
C ASP A 14 10.31 0.09 13.57
N LYS A 15 10.45 -0.82 12.61
CA LYS A 15 9.82 -0.73 11.29
C LYS A 15 8.50 -1.47 11.19
N LEU A 16 7.51 -0.83 10.60
CA LEU A 16 6.21 -1.39 10.30
C LEU A 16 5.94 -1.33 8.79
N ILE A 17 5.90 -2.51 8.17
CA ILE A 17 5.90 -2.68 6.72
C ILE A 17 4.71 -3.54 6.31
N PRO A 18 3.60 -2.94 5.86
CA PRO A 18 2.48 -3.69 5.34
C PRO A 18 2.61 -4.07 3.87
N THR A 19 1.81 -5.05 3.47
CA THR A 19 1.56 -5.42 2.07
C THR A 19 0.08 -5.32 1.75
N ASP A 20 -0.28 -4.90 0.54
CA ASP A 20 -1.62 -5.01 -0.06
C ASP A 20 -2.77 -4.54 0.86
N LEU A 21 -2.63 -3.35 1.46
CA LEU A 21 -3.66 -2.81 2.35
C LEU A 21 -4.94 -2.44 1.56
N ASP A 22 -6.04 -3.06 1.96
CA ASP A 22 -7.39 -2.72 1.50
C ASP A 22 -8.32 -2.55 2.70
N LEU A 23 -8.17 -1.46 3.45
CA LEU A 23 -8.80 -1.28 4.77
C LEU A 23 -10.15 -0.54 4.71
N ASP A 24 -10.32 0.34 3.72
CA ASP A 24 -11.40 1.35 3.72
C ASP A 24 -12.35 1.23 2.53
N ARG A 25 -12.27 0.13 1.76
CA ARG A 25 -13.26 -0.15 0.71
C ARG A 25 -14.62 -0.51 1.31
N ASP A 26 -15.65 0.16 0.81
CA ASP A 26 -17.06 -0.06 1.16
C ASP A 26 -17.57 -1.47 0.78
N THR A 27 -16.94 -2.10 -0.21
CA THR A 27 -17.26 -3.47 -0.65
C THR A 27 -16.74 -4.58 0.27
N ARG A 28 -16.09 -4.26 1.39
CA ARG A 28 -15.58 -5.30 2.31
C ARG A 28 -16.72 -6.04 3.00
N LEU A 29 -16.65 -7.38 3.00
CA LEU A 29 -17.60 -8.25 3.71
C LEU A 29 -17.42 -8.22 5.23
N SER A 30 -16.23 -7.86 5.70
CA SER A 30 -15.92 -7.74 7.12
C SER A 30 -15.16 -6.45 7.35
N PRO A 31 -15.45 -5.73 8.45
CA PRO A 31 -14.76 -4.49 8.76
C PRO A 31 -13.25 -4.73 8.84
N SER A 32 -12.47 -3.72 8.48
CA SER A 32 -11.04 -3.75 8.79
C SER A 32 -10.85 -3.76 10.30
N PRO A 33 -9.88 -4.53 10.84
CA PRO A 33 -9.58 -4.51 12.27
C PRO A 33 -8.99 -3.17 12.74
N ILE A 34 -8.48 -2.35 11.82
CA ILE A 34 -7.91 -1.02 12.08
C ILE A 34 -8.12 -0.11 10.84
N PRO A 35 -8.56 1.15 11.00
CA PRO A 35 -8.71 2.08 9.87
C PRO A 35 -7.35 2.54 9.34
N ALA A 36 -7.29 2.96 8.07
CA ALA A 36 -6.03 3.42 7.47
C ALA A 36 -5.45 4.67 8.14
N GLU A 37 -6.32 5.58 8.60
CA GLU A 37 -5.91 6.82 9.28
C GLU A 37 -5.14 6.54 10.58
N GLU A 38 -5.52 5.50 11.32
CA GLU A 38 -4.86 5.13 12.58
C GLU A 38 -3.54 4.42 12.32
N ILE A 39 -3.53 3.41 11.44
CA ILE A 39 -2.29 2.64 11.18
C ILE A 39 -1.26 3.47 10.41
N GLY A 40 -1.70 4.40 9.57
CA GLY A 40 -0.86 5.24 8.71
C GLY A 40 0.23 6.00 9.47
N LEU A 41 -0.05 6.41 10.71
CA LEU A 41 0.88 7.13 11.58
C LEU A 41 2.14 6.31 11.94
N HIS A 42 2.09 4.99 11.75
CA HIS A 42 3.14 4.07 12.16
C HIS A 42 3.84 3.40 10.97
N LEU A 43 3.38 3.61 9.74
CA LEU A 43 3.91 2.91 8.57
C LEU A 43 5.22 3.56 8.10
N ASP A 44 6.24 2.74 7.87
CA ASP A 44 7.46 3.17 7.20
C ASP A 44 7.38 2.99 5.68
N ALA A 45 6.81 1.86 5.25
CA ALA A 45 6.79 1.45 3.86
C ALA A 45 5.60 0.52 3.55
N LEU A 46 4.80 0.86 2.55
CA LEU A 46 3.70 0.03 2.05
C LEU A 46 4.11 -0.61 0.71
N PHE A 47 4.05 -1.94 0.65
CA PHE A 47 4.25 -2.69 -0.59
C PHE A 47 2.91 -3.04 -1.24
N THR A 48 2.80 -2.77 -2.53
CA THR A 48 1.70 -3.22 -3.38
C THR A 48 2.23 -4.30 -4.33
N THR A 49 1.55 -5.44 -4.43
CA THR A 49 1.98 -6.54 -5.30
C THR A 49 1.61 -6.30 -6.76
N HIS A 50 0.42 -5.77 -7.04
CA HIS A 50 -0.07 -5.43 -8.38
C HIS A 50 -1.30 -4.51 -8.35
N GLU A 51 -1.74 -4.06 -9.52
CA GLU A 51 -2.67 -2.93 -9.69
C GLU A 51 -4.13 -3.19 -9.25
N HIS A 52 -4.56 -4.45 -9.10
CA HIS A 52 -5.96 -4.76 -8.81
C HIS A 52 -6.43 -4.08 -7.52
N GLY A 53 -7.66 -3.54 -7.52
CA GLY A 53 -8.14 -2.67 -6.44
C GLY A 53 -8.26 -3.31 -5.04
N ASN A 54 -8.24 -4.63 -4.93
CA ASN A 54 -8.15 -5.35 -3.66
C ASN A 54 -6.71 -5.54 -3.15
N HIS A 55 -5.71 -5.13 -3.94
CA HIS A 55 -4.29 -5.07 -3.59
C HIS A 55 -3.80 -3.62 -3.54
N PHE A 56 -4.19 -2.82 -4.53
CA PHE A 56 -3.92 -1.39 -4.61
C PHE A 56 -5.21 -0.58 -4.41
N SER A 57 -5.66 -0.52 -3.15
CA SER A 57 -6.94 0.09 -2.81
C SER A 57 -6.87 1.62 -2.90
N GLY A 58 -7.63 2.20 -3.82
CA GLY A 58 -7.71 3.67 -3.99
C GLY A 58 -8.19 4.42 -2.73
N PRO A 59 -9.28 3.99 -2.05
CA PRO A 59 -9.73 4.62 -0.81
C PRO A 59 -8.66 4.60 0.29
N THR A 60 -8.07 3.42 0.58
CA THR A 60 -7.00 3.28 1.58
C THR A 60 -5.76 4.08 1.19
N THR A 61 -5.35 4.05 -0.08
CA THR A 61 -4.17 4.77 -0.54
C THR A 61 -4.34 6.27 -0.36
N ARG A 62 -5.50 6.85 -0.71
CA ARG A 62 -5.75 8.29 -0.54
C ARG A 62 -5.67 8.70 0.94
N ILE A 63 -6.26 7.91 1.83
CA ILE A 63 -6.16 8.15 3.28
C ILE A 63 -4.70 8.12 3.72
N LEU A 64 -3.91 7.14 3.27
CA LEU A 64 -2.49 7.03 3.63
C LEU A 64 -1.63 8.14 3.03
N VAL A 65 -1.97 8.63 1.84
CA VAL A 65 -1.31 9.81 1.24
C VAL A 65 -1.44 11.03 2.15
N ASP A 66 -2.59 11.21 2.79
CA ASP A 66 -2.88 12.36 3.65
C ASP A 66 -2.42 12.16 5.11
N SER A 67 -2.53 10.94 5.64
CA SER A 67 -2.32 10.64 7.07
C SER A 67 -0.97 10.03 7.42
N SER A 68 -0.16 9.62 6.44
CA SER A 68 1.12 8.95 6.67
C SER A 68 2.31 9.67 6.03
N SER A 69 3.52 9.30 6.47
CA SER A 69 4.78 9.68 5.83
C SER A 69 5.46 8.49 5.14
N CYS A 70 4.74 7.37 4.98
CA CYS A 70 5.31 6.13 4.48
C CYS A 70 5.76 6.24 3.02
N GLN A 71 6.71 5.38 2.65
CA GLN A 71 7.05 5.14 1.25
C GLN A 71 6.05 4.16 0.64
N PHE A 72 5.64 4.41 -0.59
CA PHE A 72 4.81 3.52 -1.40
C PHE A 72 5.71 2.79 -2.40
N ILE A 73 5.81 1.48 -2.24
CA ILE A 73 6.61 0.61 -3.11
C ILE A 73 5.65 -0.15 -4.02
N VAL A 74 5.70 0.15 -5.31
CA VAL A 74 4.75 -0.41 -6.30
C VAL A 74 5.50 -0.96 -7.52
N PRO A 75 4.95 -1.95 -8.25
CA PRO A 75 5.53 -2.38 -9.51
C PRO A 75 5.36 -1.31 -10.60
N ALA A 76 6.17 -1.39 -11.66
CA ALA A 76 6.19 -0.38 -12.73
C ALA A 76 4.81 -0.13 -13.38
N ASN A 77 3.99 -1.17 -13.54
CA ASN A 77 2.64 -1.04 -14.11
C ASN A 77 1.65 -0.29 -13.20
N CYS A 78 1.99 -0.08 -11.92
CA CYS A 78 1.14 0.61 -10.96
C CYS A 78 1.44 2.11 -10.85
N VAL A 79 2.48 2.62 -11.53
CA VAL A 79 2.91 4.03 -11.40
C VAL A 79 1.83 5.02 -11.83
N ALA A 80 1.19 4.79 -12.98
CA ALA A 80 0.10 5.64 -13.45
C ALA A 80 -1.03 5.70 -12.40
N ARG A 81 -1.40 4.53 -11.85
CA ARG A 81 -2.41 4.42 -10.80
C ARG A 81 -2.00 5.10 -9.50
N ALA A 82 -0.72 5.02 -9.13
CA ALA A 82 -0.19 5.68 -7.94
C ALA A 82 -0.36 7.20 -8.01
N HIS A 83 -0.12 7.79 -9.19
CA HIS A 83 -0.38 9.21 -9.42
C HIS A 83 -1.88 9.54 -9.43
N GLU A 84 -2.75 8.69 -9.98
CA GLU A 84 -4.22 8.85 -9.88
C GLU A 84 -4.71 8.87 -8.42
N PHE A 85 -4.01 8.18 -7.52
CA PHE A 85 -4.31 8.16 -6.09
C PHE A 85 -3.63 9.29 -5.31
N GLY A 86 -2.85 10.15 -5.97
CA GLY A 86 -2.21 11.31 -5.35
C GLY A 86 -0.90 11.01 -4.63
N ILE A 87 -0.28 9.84 -4.86
CA ILE A 87 1.05 9.55 -4.30
C ILE A 87 2.08 10.49 -4.95
N PRO A 88 2.80 11.32 -4.17
CA PRO A 88 3.82 12.19 -4.72
C PRO A 88 5.11 11.43 -5.03
N ASP A 89 5.87 11.90 -6.02
CA ASP A 89 7.11 11.24 -6.50
C ASP A 89 8.13 11.00 -5.38
N ASN A 90 8.23 11.90 -4.40
CA ASN A 90 9.16 11.76 -3.27
C ASN A 90 8.76 10.67 -2.25
N ARG A 91 7.58 10.06 -2.40
CA ARG A 91 7.13 8.90 -1.63
C ARG A 91 6.87 7.67 -2.50
N LEU A 92 7.15 7.73 -3.81
CA LEU A 92 6.90 6.63 -4.73
C LEU A 92 8.22 5.94 -5.12
N THR A 93 8.32 4.65 -4.84
CA THR A 93 9.44 3.80 -5.26
C THR A 93 8.93 2.69 -6.18
N VAL A 94 9.56 2.54 -7.35
CA VAL A 94 9.24 1.46 -8.27
C VAL A 94 10.03 0.19 -7.89
N ALA A 95 9.32 -0.88 -7.57
CA ALA A 95 9.90 -2.21 -7.39
C ALA A 95 10.29 -2.79 -8.76
N ILE A 96 11.57 -3.09 -8.92
CA ILE A 96 12.13 -3.68 -10.14
C ILE A 96 12.56 -5.11 -9.82
N PRO A 97 12.07 -6.14 -10.54
CA PRO A 97 12.56 -7.50 -10.38
C PRO A 97 14.06 -7.58 -10.71
N ASP A 98 14.82 -8.32 -9.90
CA ASP A 98 16.26 -8.55 -10.11
C ASP A 98 16.58 -9.19 -11.48
N HIS A 99 15.60 -9.83 -12.12
CA HIS A 99 15.68 -10.32 -13.49
C HIS A 99 14.54 -9.70 -14.32
N GLN A 100 14.83 -8.60 -15.01
CA GLN A 100 14.00 -8.20 -16.15
C GLN A 100 14.38 -9.07 -17.36
N PRO A 101 13.44 -9.74 -18.04
CA PRO A 101 13.69 -10.30 -19.36
C PRO A 101 14.12 -9.12 -20.25
N GLN A 102 15.31 -9.22 -20.86
CA GLN A 102 15.75 -8.23 -21.83
C GLN A 102 14.78 -8.28 -23.01
N GLY A 103 14.00 -7.20 -23.17
CA GLY A 103 13.24 -6.94 -24.39
C GLY A 103 14.14 -6.40 -25.49
#